data_AF-A0A354J8F2-F1
#
_entry.id   AF-A0A354J8F2-F1
#
_cell.length_a   1.000
_cell.length_b   1.000
_cell.length_c   1.000
_cell.angle_alpha   90.00
_cell.angle_beta   90.00
_cell.angle_gamma   90.00
#
_symmetry.space_group_name_H-M   'P 1'
#
loop_
_entity.id
_entity.type
_entity.pdbx_description
1 polymer ?
#
loop_
_entity_poly.entity_id
_entity_poly.type
_entity_poly.pdbx_seq_one_letter_code
_entity_poly.pdbx_strand_id
1 'polypeptide(L)' 'NANLTVKAEVLKKDNQIRINVETAKPYTVVLVNTTNLASIENGSFEVKGRDTIITPNGSGEVVCTLK' A
#
# COMPACT_ATOMS: atom_id res chain seq x y z
N ASN A 1 14.98 -5.13 -23.99
CA ASN A 1 14.18 -6.08 -23.20
C ASN A 1 13.86 -5.47 -21.85
N ALA A 2 12.65 -4.95 -21.66
CA ALA A 2 12.20 -4.50 -20.35
C ALA A 2 11.66 -5.71 -19.58
N ASN A 3 12.46 -6.27 -18.67
CA ASN A 3 11.97 -7.24 -17.69
C ASN A 3 11.06 -6.49 -16.72
N LEU A 4 9.75 -6.57 -16.93
CA LEU A 4 8.74 -6.00 -16.05
C LEU A 4 8.55 -6.91 -14.84
N THR A 5 9.48 -6.83 -13.90
CA THR A 5 9.38 -7.56 -12.64
C THR A 5 8.73 -6.65 -11.61
N VAL A 6 7.48 -6.94 -11.26
CA VAL A 6 6.88 -6.42 -10.03
C VAL A 6 7.12 -7.49 -8.97
N LYS A 7 7.70 -7.10 -7.85
CA LYS A 7 7.75 -7.91 -6.64
C LYS A 7 6.99 -7.17 -5.56
N ALA A 8 6.02 -7.82 -4.95
CA ALA A 8 5.22 -7.23 -3.89
C ALA A 8 5.21 -8.17 -2.68
N GLU A 9 5.49 -7.61 -1.51
CA GLU A 9 5.43 -8.29 -0.22
C GLU A 9 4.51 -7.50 0.70
N VAL A 10 3.59 -8.21 1.37
CA VAL A 10 2.64 -7.62 2.31
C VAL A 10 2.72 -8.39 3.61
N LEU A 11 2.99 -7.69 4.71
CA LEU A 11 2.99 -8.24 6.06
C LEU A 11 1.96 -7.51 6.90
N LYS A 12 1.04 -8.26 7.49
CA LYS A 12 0.17 -7.74 8.54
C LYS A 12 0.67 -8.22 9.89
N LYS A 13 0.98 -7.27 10.79
CA LYS A 13 1.36 -7.55 12.18
C LYS A 13 0.66 -6.56 13.08
N ASP A 14 -0.05 -7.06 14.08
CA ASP A 14 -0.84 -6.25 15.01
C ASP A 14 -1.82 -5.32 14.24
N ASN A 15 -1.77 -4.02 14.50
CA ASN A 15 -2.54 -2.99 13.80
C ASN A 15 -1.80 -2.41 12.59
N GLN A 16 -0.69 -3.00 12.12
CA GLN A 16 0.06 -2.50 10.98
C GLN A 16 -0.05 -3.42 9.76
N ILE A 17 -0.21 -2.82 8.58
CA ILE A 17 -0.01 -3.46 7.28
C ILE A 17 1.21 -2.81 6.64
N ARG A 18 2.26 -3.58 6.42
CA ARG A 18 3.50 -3.17 5.78
C ARG A 18 3.52 -3.69 4.35
N ILE A 19 3.77 -2.81 3.40
CA ILE A 19 3.64 -3.09 1.97
C ILE A 19 4.94 -2.64 1.30
N ASN A 20 5.69 -3.59 0.77
CA ASN A 20 6.90 -3.33 -0.01
C ASN A 20 6.64 -3.74 -1.46
N VAL A 21 6.76 -2.81 -2.39
CA VAL A 21 6.62 -3.10 -3.83
C VAL A 21 7.85 -2.58 -4.57
N GLU A 22 8.58 -3.51 -5.15
CA GLU A 22 9.71 -3.23 -6.04
C GLU A 22 9.20 -3.25 -7.48
N THR A 23 9.22 -2.08 -8.12
CA THR A 23 8.78 -1.88 -9.50
C THR A 23 9.44 -0.64 -10.10
N ALA A 24 9.67 -0.67 -11.41
CA ALA A 24 10.14 0.50 -12.16
C ALA A 24 9.00 1.43 -12.62
N LYS A 25 7.74 1.10 -12.32
CA LYS A 25 6.54 1.84 -12.74
C LYS A 25 5.74 2.33 -11.54
N PRO A 26 5.05 3.48 -11.66
CA PRO A 26 4.06 3.90 -10.67
C PRO A 26 3.00 2.82 -10.44
N TYR A 27 2.53 2.72 -9.20
CA TYR A 27 1.53 1.73 -8.79
C TYR A 27 0.61 2.31 -7.72
N THR A 28 -0.53 1.65 -7.52
CA THR A 28 -1.45 1.89 -6.40
C THR A 28 -1.71 0.56 -5.72
N VAL A 29 -2.01 0.60 -4.42
CA VAL A 29 -2.45 -0.58 -3.66
C VAL A 29 -3.90 -0.41 -3.25
N VAL A 30 -4.70 -1.45 -3.40
CA VAL A 30 -6.11 -1.44 -2.98
C VAL A 30 -6.28 -2.42 -1.83
N LEU A 31 -6.61 -1.90 -0.65
CA LEU A 31 -7.03 -2.71 0.49
C LEU A 31 -8.54 -2.94 0.38
N VAL A 32 -8.92 -4.14 -0.06
CA VAL A 32 -10.31 -4.51 -0.30
C VAL A 32 -11.06 -4.65 1.02
N ASN A 33 -12.28 -4.11 1.10
CA ASN A 33 -13.14 -4.15 2.29
C ASN A 33 -12.47 -3.66 3.58
N THR A 34 -11.50 -2.76 3.46
CA THR A 34 -10.74 -2.21 4.58
C THR A 34 -10.87 -0.69 4.55
N THR A 35 -11.61 -0.13 5.50
CA THR A 35 -11.85 1.34 5.61
C THR A 35 -11.38 1.92 6.94
N ASN A 36 -10.83 1.09 7.82
CA ASN A 36 -10.41 1.48 9.17
C ASN A 36 -8.93 1.90 9.26
N LEU A 37 -8.36 2.49 8.20
CA LEU A 37 -7.02 3.09 8.31
C LEU A 37 -7.07 4.33 9.23
N ALA A 38 -6.13 4.39 10.16
CA ALA A 38 -5.88 5.53 11.04
C ALA A 38 -4.86 6.50 10.41
N SER A 39 -3.78 5.95 9.87
CA SER A 39 -2.69 6.71 9.27
C SER A 39 -1.91 5.88 8.25
N ILE A 40 -1.10 6.58 7.44
CA ILE A 40 -0.18 5.97 6.49
C ILE A 40 1.17 6.69 6.53
N GLU A 41 2.25 5.94 6.36
CA GLU A 41 3.60 6.44 6.11
C GLU A 41 4.02 6.13 4.68
N ASN A 42 4.82 7.01 4.07
CA ASN A 42 5.31 6.90 2.68
C ASN A 42 4.21 6.79 1.60
N GLY A 43 3.05 7.37 1.85
CA GLY A 43 1.96 7.42 0.87
C GLY A 43 0.82 8.32 1.31
N SER A 44 -0.25 8.27 0.53
CA SER A 44 -1.55 8.84 0.84
C SER A 44 -2.62 7.78 0.63
N PHE A 45 -3.79 7.94 1.26
CA PHE A 45 -4.91 7.03 1.06
C PHE A 45 -6.24 7.75 0.90
N GLU A 46 -7.15 7.11 0.19
CA GLU A 46 -8.53 7.54 0.00
C GLU A 46 -9.46 6.32 0.20
N VAL A 47 -10.55 6.51 0.93
CA VAL A 47 -11.59 5.48 1.06
C VAL A 47 -12.60 5.65 -0.07
N LYS A 48 -12.77 4.60 -0.90
CA LYS A 48 -13.78 4.54 -1.96
C LYS A 48 -14.74 3.38 -1.72
N GLY A 49 -15.94 3.71 -1.26
CA GLY A 49 -16.94 2.70 -0.90
C GLY A 49 -16.47 1.85 0.28
N ARG A 50 -16.17 0.58 0.03
CA ARG A 50 -15.65 -0.36 1.04
C ARG A 50 -14.14 -0.55 0.97
N ASP A 51 -13.47 0.03 -0.03
CA ASP A 51 -12.05 -0.19 -0.26
C ASP A 51 -11.24 1.04 0.13
N THR A 52 -9.98 0.83 0.49
CA THR A 52 -9.00 1.93 0.62
C THR A 52 -7.98 1.85 -0.50
N ILE A 53 -7.84 2.94 -1.25
CA ILE A 53 -6.82 3.10 -2.29
C ILE A 53 -5.64 3.83 -1.67
N ILE A 54 -4.45 3.25 -1.85
CA ILE A 54 -3.18 3.78 -1.39
C ILE A 54 -2.35 4.19 -2.60
N THR A 55 -1.85 5.42 -2.55
CA THR A 55 -0.89 5.96 -3.51
C THR A 55 0.45 6.18 -2.79
N PRO A 56 1.48 5.36 -3.07
CA PRO A 56 2.82 5.55 -2.53
C PRO A 56 3.48 6.85 -3.02
N ASN A 57 4.28 7.48 -2.16
CA ASN A 57 5.00 8.71 -2.53
C ASN A 57 6.30 8.42 -3.32
N GLY A 58 6.77 7.17 -3.31
CA GLY A 58 7.99 6.77 -3.99
C GLY A 58 8.37 5.33 -3.67
N SER A 59 9.66 5.02 -3.83
CA SER A 59 10.23 3.74 -3.42
C SER A 59 10.24 3.57 -1.90
N GLY A 60 10.22 2.33 -1.44
CA GLY A 60 10.31 1.98 -0.02
C GLY A 60 9.02 1.38 0.52
N GLU A 61 9.06 1.04 1.80
CA GLU A 61 7.93 0.43 2.50
C GLU A 61 6.82 1.48 2.71
N VAL A 62 5.58 1.09 2.44
CA VAL A 62 4.38 1.81 2.86
C VAL A 62 3.85 1.15 4.12
N VAL A 63 3.67 1.94 5.18
CA VAL A 63 3.19 1.43 6.48
C VAL A 63 1.80 2.01 6.74
N CYS A 64 0.80 1.15 6.78
CA CYS A 64 -0.57 1.52 7.11
C CYS A 64 -0.84 1.14 8.57
N THR A 65 -1.36 2.07 9.36
CA THR A 65 -1.84 1.78 10.72
C THR A 65 -3.36 1.71 10.73
N LEU A 66 -3.91 0.63 11.26
CA LEU A 66 -5.34 0.39 11.44
C LEU A 66 -5.81 0.97 12.78
N LYS A 67 -7.06 1.42 12.82
CA LYS A 67 -7.80 1.78 14.04
C LYS A 67 -8.12 0.56 14.88
#